data_AF-A0A1F2U5X5-F1
#
_entry.id   AF-A0A1F2U5X5-F1
#
_cell.length_a   1.000
_cell.length_b   1.000
_cell.length_c   1.000
_cell.angle_alpha   90.00
_cell.angle_beta   90.00
_cell.angle_gamma   90.00
#
_symmetry.space_group_name_H-M   'P 1'
#
loop_
_entity.id
_entity.type
_entity.pdbx_description
1 polymer ?
#
loop_
_entity_poly.entity_id
_entity_poly.type
_entity_poly.pdbx_seq_one_letter_code
_entity_poly.pdbx_strand_id
1 'polypeptide(L)'
;MADHEFFFSIELPGRPASLGVLRELAPRVLGQFGCGGDAVPALVDALETAVARGAESGAFTCRLQFVARDGRLDIAVSSDGGPPWRTSHAISAV
;
A
#
# COMPACT_ATOMS: atom_id res chain seq x y z
N MET A 1 2.29 17.25 21.22
CA MET A 1 1.43 16.25 20.56
C MET A 1 2.35 15.18 20.04
N ALA A 2 2.11 13.90 20.36
CA ALA A 2 2.99 12.83 19.93
C ALA A 2 3.08 12.85 18.42
N ASP A 3 4.29 13.06 17.91
CA ASP A 3 4.62 12.86 16.50
C ASP A 3 4.49 11.34 16.28
N HIS A 4 3.32 10.90 15.84
CA HIS A 4 3.07 9.48 15.62
C HIS A 4 3.73 9.09 14.30
N GLU A 5 5.04 8.90 14.34
CA GLU A 5 5.79 8.25 13.28
C GLU A 5 5.37 6.78 13.24
N PHE A 6 4.79 6.36 12.12
CA PHE A 6 4.45 4.96 11.88
C PHE A 6 5.10 4.50 10.58
N PHE A 7 5.75 3.34 10.64
CA PHE A 7 6.31 2.71 9.47
C PHE A 7 5.87 1.25 9.44
N PHE A 8 5.23 0.85 8.34
CA PHE A 8 4.91 -0.53 8.07
C PHE A 8 5.31 -0.86 6.64
N SER A 9 6.07 -1.93 6.48
CA SER A 9 6.44 -2.45 5.16
C SER A 9 6.17 -3.94 5.15
N ILE A 10 5.44 -4.39 4.14
CA ILE A 10 5.22 -5.81 3.89
C ILE A 10 5.72 -6.13 2.49
N GLU A 11 6.40 -7.26 2.38
CA GLU A 11 6.91 -7.77 1.13
C GLU A 11 6.35 -9.17 0.92
N LEU A 12 5.64 -9.35 -0.19
CA LEU A 12 4.95 -10.59 -0.51
C LEU A 12 5.40 -11.08 -1.89
N PRO A 13 5.45 -12.41 -2.09
CA PRO A 13 5.61 -12.94 -3.42
C PRO A 13 4.44 -12.46 -4.29
N GLY A 14 4.74 -12.18 -5.55
CA GLY A 14 3.82 -11.74 -6.58
C GLY A 14 2.81 -12.79 -7.02
N ARG A 15 2.05 -13.33 -6.08
CA ARG A 15 1.03 -14.34 -6.36
C ARG A 15 -0.34 -13.72 -6.20
N PRO A 16 -1.35 -14.15 -6.98
CA PRO A 16 -2.72 -13.66 -6.82
C PRO A 16 -3.27 -13.90 -5.41
N ALA A 17 -2.81 -14.94 -4.70
CA ALA A 17 -3.14 -15.17 -3.30
C ALA A 17 -2.69 -14.02 -2.38
N SER A 18 -1.54 -13.40 -2.66
CA SER A 18 -1.01 -12.26 -1.90
C SER A 18 -1.86 -11.01 -2.06
N LEU A 19 -2.52 -10.84 -3.22
CA LEU A 19 -3.40 -9.71 -3.48
C LEU A 19 -4.61 -9.71 -2.53
N GLY A 20 -5.16 -10.87 -2.20
CA GLY A 20 -6.25 -11.00 -1.23
C GLY A 20 -5.85 -10.48 0.15
N VAL A 21 -4.66 -10.84 0.62
CA VAL A 21 -4.11 -10.37 1.90
C VAL A 21 -3.93 -8.84 1.89
N LEU A 22 -3.37 -8.28 0.81
CA LEU A 22 -3.14 -6.84 0.69
C LEU A 22 -4.46 -6.05 0.60
N ARG A 23 -5.47 -6.60 -0.07
CA ARG A 23 -6.84 -6.03 -0.13
C ARG A 23 -7.52 -5.98 1.23
N GLU A 24 -7.27 -6.94 2.11
CA GLU A 24 -7.83 -6.92 3.47
C GLU A 24 -7.03 -6.02 4.43
N LEU A 25 -5.70 -5.96 4.27
CA LEU A 25 -4.81 -5.16 5.12
C LEU A 25 -4.93 -3.65 4.85
N ALA A 26 -4.97 -3.26 3.58
CA ALA A 26 -5.05 -1.87 3.14
C ALA A 26 -6.15 -1.04 3.84
N PRO A 27 -7.44 -1.45 3.83
CA PRO A 27 -8.50 -0.68 4.47
C PRO A 27 -8.37 -0.63 6.00
N ARG A 28 -7.79 -1.66 6.63
CA ARG A 28 -7.55 -1.66 8.08
C ARG A 28 -6.48 -0.65 8.47
N VAL A 29 -5.37 -0.60 7.74
CA VAL A 29 -4.31 0.40 7.96
C VAL A 29 -4.84 1.80 7.66
N LEU A 30 -5.53 1.98 6.53
CA LEU A 30 -6.13 3.28 6.18
C LEU A 30 -7.18 3.74 7.20
N GLY A 31 -7.99 2.83 7.73
CA GLY A 31 -8.97 3.11 8.78
C GLY A 31 -8.33 3.58 10.08
N GLN A 32 -7.18 3.01 10.47
CA GLN A 32 -6.40 3.45 11.63
C GLN A 32 -5.99 4.92 11.55
N PHE A 33 -5.73 5.42 10.33
CA PHE A 33 -5.29 6.79 10.06
C PHE A 33 -6.41 7.72 9.53
N GLY A 34 -7.65 7.26 9.50
CA GLY A 34 -8.78 8.05 9.00
C GLY A 34 -8.79 8.30 7.48
N CYS A 35 -8.01 7.54 6.70
CA CYS A 35 -7.79 7.75 5.26
C CYS A 35 -8.71 6.88 4.34
N GLY A 36 -9.85 6.40 4.84
CA GLY A 36 -10.58 5.28 4.22
C GLY A 36 -11.40 5.54 2.94
N GLY A 37 -11.74 6.78 2.60
CA GLY A 37 -12.76 7.05 1.58
C GLY A 37 -12.31 6.85 0.12
N ASP A 38 -11.21 7.48 -0.26
CA ASP A 38 -10.75 7.55 -1.66
C ASP A 38 -9.43 6.78 -1.89
N ALA A 39 -8.63 6.59 -0.83
CA ALA A 39 -7.32 5.95 -0.91
C ALA A 39 -7.40 4.43 -1.14
N VAL A 40 -8.47 3.77 -0.66
CA VAL A 40 -8.64 2.32 -0.75
C VAL A 40 -8.75 1.84 -2.21
N PRO A 41 -9.68 2.34 -3.05
CA PRO A 41 -9.80 1.87 -4.42
C PRO A 41 -8.54 2.14 -5.25
N ALA A 42 -7.91 3.31 -5.09
CA ALA A 42 -6.67 3.63 -5.80
C ALA A 42 -5.50 2.71 -5.42
N LEU A 43 -5.39 2.38 -4.13
CA LEU A 43 -4.38 1.43 -3.64
C LEU A 43 -4.65 0.01 -4.16
N VAL A 44 -5.90 -0.42 -4.17
CA VAL A 44 -6.29 -1.74 -4.68
C VAL A 44 -5.96 -1.87 -6.18
N ASP A 45 -6.30 -0.86 -6.98
CA ASP A 45 -5.98 -0.82 -8.42
C ASP A 45 -4.46 -0.84 -8.67
N ALA A 46 -3.70 -0.07 -7.88
CA ALA A 46 -2.24 -0.07 -7.96
C ALA A 46 -1.63 -1.44 -7.63
N LEU A 47 -2.17 -2.14 -6.62
CA LEU A 47 -1.75 -3.48 -6.24
C LEU A 47 -2.11 -4.51 -7.32
N GLU A 48 -3.30 -4.44 -7.90
CA GLU A 48 -3.72 -5.29 -9.02
C GLU A 48 -2.82 -5.10 -10.24
N THR A 49 -2.52 -3.85 -10.57
CA THR A 49 -1.61 -3.50 -11.68
C THR A 49 -0.19 -4.02 -11.42
N ALA A 50 0.32 -3.85 -10.20
CA ALA A 50 1.65 -4.33 -9.82
C ALA A 50 1.75 -5.86 -9.90
N VAL A 51 0.68 -6.55 -9.48
CA VAL A 51 0.59 -8.01 -9.54
C VAL A 51 0.44 -8.52 -10.98
N ALA A 52 -0.42 -7.89 -11.79
CA ALA A 52 -0.62 -8.27 -13.18
C ALA A 52 0.69 -8.17 -13.99
N ARG A 53 1.42 -7.04 -13.86
CA ARG A 53 2.70 -6.83 -14.55
C ARG A 53 3.78 -7.80 -14.11
N GLY A 54 3.85 -8.05 -12.80
CA GLY A 54 4.81 -9.00 -12.27
C GLY A 54 4.56 -10.43 -12.79
N ALA A 55 3.29 -10.82 -12.95
CA ALA A 55 2.93 -12.14 -13.44
C ALA A 55 3.46 -12.40 -14.87
N GLU A 56 3.59 -11.34 -15.69
CA GLU A 56 4.23 -11.42 -17.02
C GLU A 56 5.75 -11.69 -16.94
N SER A 57 6.42 -11.22 -15.87
CA SER A 57 7.86 -11.42 -15.65
C SER A 57 8.23 -12.70 -14.88
N GLY A 58 7.24 -13.45 -14.37
CA GLY A 58 7.47 -14.69 -13.63
C GLY A 58 7.60 -14.49 -12.12
N ALA A 59 8.75 -14.82 -11.51
CA ALA A 59 8.94 -14.66 -10.07
C ALA A 59 9.18 -13.19 -9.73
N PHE A 60 8.15 -12.50 -9.27
CA PHE A 60 8.25 -11.11 -8.81
C PHE A 60 7.86 -10.98 -7.34
N THR A 61 8.25 -9.87 -6.75
CA THR A 61 7.93 -9.52 -5.38
C THR A 61 7.16 -8.20 -5.39
N CYS A 62 6.10 -8.11 -4.59
CA CYS A 62 5.37 -6.88 -4.34
C CYS A 62 5.72 -6.37 -2.94
N ARG A 63 6.21 -5.14 -2.86
CA ARG A 63 6.43 -4.41 -1.61
C ARG A 63 5.36 -3.35 -1.46
N LEU A 64 4.66 -3.38 -0.33
CA LEU A 64 3.72 -2.35 0.09
C LEU A 64 4.28 -1.68 1.35
N GLN A 65 4.39 -0.36 1.32
CA GLN A 65 4.91 0.45 2.40
C GLN A 65 3.90 1.54 2.78
N PHE A 66 3.74 1.75 4.08
CA PHE A 66 2.96 2.82 4.68
C PHE A 66 3.87 3.58 5.63
N VAL A 67 3.93 4.90 5.47
CA VAL A 67 4.73 5.79 6.31
C VAL A 67 3.83 6.93 6.77
N ALA A 68 3.50 6.96 8.06
CA ALA A 68 2.85 8.11 8.68
C ALA A 68 3.95 9.01 9.28
N ARG A 69 3.99 10.27 8.84
CA ARG A 69 4.84 11.32 9.40
C ARG A 69 4.19 12.69 9.17
N ASP A 70 4.43 13.65 10.07
CA ASP A 70 3.96 15.03 9.89
C ASP A 70 2.44 15.15 9.58
N GLY A 71 1.62 14.25 10.14
CA GLY A 71 0.17 14.22 9.87
C GLY A 71 -0.19 13.78 8.43
N ARG A 72 0.72 13.08 7.74
CA ARG A 72 0.51 12.54 6.40
C ARG A 72 0.86 11.06 6.36
N LEU A 73 0.07 10.29 5.61
CA LEU A 73 0.30 8.90 5.30
C LEU A 73 0.77 8.77 3.86
N ASP A 74 2.05 8.49 3.68
CA ASP A 74 2.66 8.12 2.42
C ASP A 74 2.50 6.61 2.20
N ILE A 75 2.01 6.22 1.03
CA ILE A 75 1.78 4.83 0.65
C ILE A 75 2.57 4.56 -0.62
N ALA A 76 3.37 3.51 -0.63
CA ALA A 76 4.17 3.12 -1.77
C ALA A 76 3.95 1.64 -2.10
N VAL A 77 3.70 1.36 -3.39
CA VAL A 77 3.63 0.00 -3.94
C VAL A 77 4.74 -0.12 -4.97
N SER A 78 5.62 -1.10 -4.79
CA SER A 78 6.71 -1.39 -5.72
C SER A 78 6.67 -2.87 -6.11
N SER A 79 6.98 -3.17 -7.37
CA SER A 79 7.20 -4.53 -7.82
C SER A 79 8.48 -4.62 -8.64
N ASP A 80 9.09 -5.81 -8.70
CA ASP A 80 10.40 -6.06 -9.33
C ASP A 80 10.43 -5.81 -10.86
N GLY A 81 9.31 -5.43 -11.47
CA GLY A 81 9.18 -5.21 -12.92
C GLY A 81 8.51 -3.90 -13.31
N GLY A 82 8.34 -2.94 -12.40
CA GLY A 82 7.60 -1.72 -12.72
C GLY A 82 7.97 -0.48 -11.92
N PRO A 83 7.61 0.71 -12.43
CA PRO A 83 7.77 1.94 -11.68
C PRO A 83 6.94 1.88 -10.40
N PRO A 84 7.48 2.31 -9.25
CA PRO A 84 6.75 2.28 -8.00
C PRO A 84 5.58 3.27 -8.06
N TRP A 85 4.40 2.81 -7.66
CA TRP A 85 3.25 3.67 -7.43
C TRP A 85 3.33 4.29 -6.04
N ARG A 86 3.00 5.56 -5.91
CA ARG A 86 3.00 6.28 -4.63
C ARG A 86 1.82 7.23 -4.54
N THR A 87 1.23 7.33 -3.36
CA THR A 87 0.24 8.35 -3.01
C THR A 87 0.51 8.88 -1.61
N SER A 88 0.01 10.07 -1.33
CA SER A 88 0.08 10.69 0.00
C SER A 88 -1.30 11.18 0.41
N HIS A 89 -1.73 10.84 1.62
CA HIS A 89 -2.99 11.30 2.19
C HIS A 89 -2.76 12.06 3.49
N ALA A 90 -3.58 13.07 3.76
CA ALA A 90 -3.60 13.70 5.08
C ALA A 90 -4.21 12.73 6.10
N ILE A 91 -3.59 12.62 7.27
CA ILE A 91 -4.09 11.86 8.40
C ILE A 91 -5.04 12.78 9.16
N SER A 92 -6.31 12.41 9.17
CA SER A 92 -7.27 13.02 10.08
C SER A 92 -7.22 12.22 11.37
N ALA A 93 -6.70 12.82 12.44
CA ALA A 93 -6.84 12.26 13.77
C ALA A 93 -8.35 12.11 14.05
N VAL A 94 -8.80 10.85 14.16
CA VAL A 94 -10.17 10.50 14.54
C VAL A 94 -10.29 10.48 16.06
#